data_AF-A0A656AQZ2-F1
#
_entry.id   AF-A0A656AQZ2-F1
#
_cell.length_a   1.000
_cell.length_b   1.000
_cell.length_c   1.000
_cell.angle_alpha   90.00
_cell.angle_beta   90.00
_cell.angle_gamma   90.00
#
_symmetry.space_group_name_H-M   'P 1'
#
loop_
_entity.id
_entity.type
_entity.pdbx_description
1 polymer ?
#
loop_
_entity_poly.entity_id
_entity_poly.type
_entity_poly.pdbx_seq_one_letter_code
_entity_poly.pdbx_strand_id
1 'polypeptide(L)'
;MVLSVIVMLACLTTAVGLISACSDFFSKHTSLSYKQWVVINGVACGVVANVGLAQLITLSIPVLFALYPVAIALVALTFVRHKLPNPRVAYRAVLSVSLLVALLDAAKVAGFDVSAFSFLPFFEYGMGWLLPTCAAMICMFFIPSASSPVLEEELA
;
A
#
# COMPACT_ATOMS: atom_id res chain seq x y z
N MET A 1 32.91 6.65 1.47
CA MET A 1 32.97 5.24 1.00
C MET A 1 32.11 4.29 1.83
N VAL A 2 32.23 4.28 3.17
CA VAL A 2 31.44 3.38 4.04
C VAL A 2 29.92 3.53 3.83
N LEU A 3 29.40 4.76 3.73
CA LEU A 3 27.98 5.01 3.46
C LEU A 3 27.50 4.36 2.14
N SER A 4 28.30 4.45 1.08
CA SER A 4 27.95 3.89 -0.23
C SER A 4 27.85 2.36 -0.19
N VAL A 5 28.75 1.70 0.55
CA VAL A 5 28.72 0.24 0.75
C VAL A 5 27.47 -0.16 1.54
N ILE A 6 27.17 0.55 2.62
CA ILE A 6 25.98 0.27 3.44
C ILE A 6 24.69 0.45 2.62
N VAL A 7 24.59 1.55 1.87
CA VAL A 7 23.43 1.83 1.01
C VAL A 7 23.30 0.77 -0.07
N MET A 8 24.41 0.38 -0.72
CA MET A 8 24.39 -0.69 -1.73
C MET A 8 23.88 -2.01 -1.14
N LEU A 9 24.37 -2.40 0.04
CA LEU A 9 23.95 -3.63 0.72
C LEU A 9 22.46 -3.56 1.13
N ALA A 10 22.01 -2.43 1.65
CA ALA A 10 20.61 -2.20 2.01
C ALA A 10 19.68 -2.30 0.79
N CYS A 11 20.03 -1.62 -0.31
CA CYS A 11 19.24 -1.68 -1.55
C CYS A 11 19.27 -3.08 -2.18
N LEU A 12 20.38 -3.81 -2.09
CA LEU A 12 20.50 -5.17 -2.61
C LEU A 12 19.55 -6.12 -1.88
N THR A 13 19.49 -6.07 -0.54
CA THR A 13 18.57 -6.94 0.23
C THR A 13 17.10 -6.62 -0.05
N THR A 14 16.73 -5.33 -0.18
CA THR A 14 15.36 -4.94 -0.55
C THR A 14 15.00 -5.41 -1.96
N ALA A 15 15.90 -5.26 -2.93
CA ALA A 15 15.69 -5.72 -4.29
C ALA A 15 15.51 -7.24 -4.36
N VAL A 16 16.37 -8.01 -3.69
CA VAL A 16 16.27 -9.47 -3.63
C VAL A 16 14.98 -9.92 -2.95
N GLY A 17 14.57 -9.26 -1.86
CA GLY A 17 13.32 -9.56 -1.17
C GLY A 17 12.09 -9.33 -2.05
N LEU A 18 12.01 -8.18 -2.73
CA LEU A 18 10.89 -7.84 -3.60
C LEU A 18 10.82 -8.75 -4.83
N ILE A 19 11.94 -8.98 -5.52
CA ILE A 19 11.98 -9.85 -6.70
C ILE A 19 11.58 -11.28 -6.34
N SER A 20 12.04 -11.80 -5.20
CA SER A 20 11.67 -13.13 -4.71
C SER A 20 10.18 -13.22 -4.42
N ALA A 21 9.62 -12.27 -3.66
CA ALA A 21 8.20 -12.24 -3.32
C ALA A 21 7.30 -12.11 -4.57
N CYS A 22 7.65 -11.23 -5.51
CA CYS A 22 6.93 -11.09 -6.77
C CYS A 22 7.02 -12.36 -7.61
N SER A 23 8.20 -12.97 -7.71
CA SER A 23 8.40 -14.19 -8.50
C SER A 23 7.65 -15.37 -7.90
N ASP A 24 7.56 -15.49 -6.57
CA ASP A 24 6.78 -16.53 -5.90
C ASP A 24 5.27 -16.32 -6.12
N PHE A 25 4.77 -15.09 -5.94
CA PHE A 25 3.37 -14.74 -6.19
C PHE A 25 2.95 -15.08 -7.63
N PHE A 26 3.75 -14.66 -8.62
CA PHE A 26 3.45 -14.94 -10.02
C PHE A 26 3.69 -16.40 -10.41
N SER A 27 4.68 -17.08 -9.83
CA SER A 27 4.90 -18.52 -10.08
C SER A 27 3.78 -19.38 -9.52
N LYS A 28 3.06 -18.92 -8.48
CA LYS A 28 1.87 -19.62 -7.96
C LYS A 28 0.64 -19.42 -8.86
N HIS A 29 0.53 -18.27 -9.51
CA HIS A 29 -0.63 -17.93 -10.36
C HIS A 29 -0.44 -18.24 -11.86
N THR A 30 0.79 -18.51 -12.30
CA THR A 30 1.14 -18.76 -13.71
C THR A 30 1.94 -20.06 -13.85
N SER A 31 1.86 -20.74 -14.99
CA SER A 31 2.62 -21.99 -15.27
C SER A 31 4.12 -21.79 -15.56
N LEU A 32 4.63 -20.56 -15.46
CA LEU A 32 6.03 -20.22 -15.70
C LEU A 32 6.89 -20.54 -14.48
N SER A 33 8.14 -20.96 -14.71
CA SER A 33 9.06 -21.30 -13.62
C SER A 33 9.53 -20.05 -12.87
N TYR A 34 9.65 -20.13 -11.54
CA TYR A 34 10.20 -19.09 -10.67
C TYR A 34 11.48 -18.43 -11.23
N LYS A 35 12.41 -19.23 -11.78
CA LYS A 35 13.66 -18.71 -12.37
C LYS A 35 13.42 -17.72 -13.51
N GLN A 36 12.41 -17.95 -14.33
CA GLN A 36 12.10 -17.06 -15.46
C GLN A 36 11.53 -15.73 -14.94
N TRP A 37 10.65 -15.78 -13.94
CA TRP A 37 10.10 -14.58 -13.31
C TRP A 37 11.16 -13.73 -12.62
N VAL A 38 12.14 -14.33 -11.94
CA VAL A 38 13.25 -13.58 -11.33
C VAL A 38 14.05 -12.81 -12.38
N VAL A 39 14.35 -13.44 -13.52
CA VAL A 39 15.10 -12.79 -14.62
C VAL A 39 14.28 -11.67 -15.25
N ILE A 40 12.98 -11.90 -15.51
CA ILE A 40 12.09 -10.88 -16.10
C ILE A 40 12.01 -9.65 -15.20
N ASN A 41 11.73 -9.85 -13.90
CA ASN A 41 11.65 -8.75 -12.93
C ASN A 41 12.99 -8.01 -12.79
N GLY A 42 14.11 -8.74 -12.75
CA GLY A 42 15.44 -8.15 -12.68
C GLY A 42 15.79 -7.29 -13.91
N VAL A 43 15.50 -7.79 -15.12
CA VAL A 43 15.71 -7.04 -16.36
C VAL A 43 14.79 -5.82 -16.42
N ALA A 44 13.52 -5.96 -16.04
CA ALA A 44 12.59 -4.84 -15.98
C ALA A 44 13.08 -3.71 -15.05
N CYS A 45 13.53 -4.05 -13.84
CA CYS A 45 14.14 -3.10 -12.91
C CYS A 45 15.38 -2.44 -13.50
N GLY A 46 16.24 -3.21 -14.19
CA GLY A 46 17.41 -2.69 -14.88
C GLY A 46 17.06 -1.68 -15.97
N VAL A 47 16.01 -1.94 -16.76
CA VAL A 47 15.52 -1.00 -17.78
C VAL A 47 15.00 0.28 -17.12
N VAL A 48 14.14 0.16 -16.09
CA VAL A 48 13.56 1.31 -15.38
C VAL A 48 14.63 2.17 -14.70
N ALA A 49 15.72 1.58 -14.22
CA ALA A 49 16.84 2.31 -13.63
C ALA A 49 17.52 3.31 -14.59
N ASN A 50 17.36 3.14 -15.91
CA ASN A 50 17.88 4.07 -16.91
C ASN A 50 16.99 5.32 -17.14
N VAL A 51 15.77 5.37 -16.59
CA VAL A 51 14.78 6.45 -16.82
C VAL A 51 15.12 7.75 -16.04
N GLY A 52 16.06 7.69 -15.09
CA GLY A 52 16.53 8.83 -14.32
C GLY A 52 15.80 9.02 -12.99
N LEU A 53 16.57 9.27 -11.93
CA LEU A 53 16.08 9.31 -10.54
C LEU A 53 14.98 10.36 -10.31
N ALA A 54 15.12 11.55 -10.90
CA ALA A 54 14.17 12.64 -10.69
C ALA A 54 12.77 12.25 -11.17
N GLN A 55 12.66 11.63 -12.35
CA GLN A 55 11.38 11.23 -12.92
C GLN A 55 10.75 10.06 -12.15
N LEU A 56 11.57 9.12 -11.68
CA LEU A 56 11.11 8.04 -10.80
C LEU A 56 10.57 8.58 -9.48
N ILE A 57 11.24 9.55 -8.86
CA ILE A 57 10.78 10.16 -7.61
C ILE A 57 9.46 10.91 -7.82
N THR A 58 9.34 11.74 -8.86
CA THR A 58 8.10 12.49 -9.11
C THR A 58 6.89 11.59 -9.33
N LEU A 59 7.08 10.40 -9.91
CA LEU A 59 6.03 9.40 -10.06
C LEU A 59 5.81 8.57 -8.78
N SER A 60 6.87 8.26 -8.04
CA SER A 60 6.79 7.45 -6.82
C SER A 60 6.15 8.19 -5.66
N ILE A 61 6.31 9.52 -5.56
CA ILE A 61 5.70 10.32 -4.49
C ILE A 61 4.16 10.14 -4.44
N PRO A 62 3.38 10.41 -5.52
CA PRO A 62 1.93 10.25 -5.47
C PRO A 62 1.52 8.78 -5.25
N VAL A 63 2.25 7.82 -5.82
CA VAL A 63 2.01 6.38 -5.59
C VAL A 63 2.24 6.01 -4.12
N LEU A 64 3.27 6.55 -3.49
CA LEU A 64 3.59 6.31 -2.08
C LEU A 64 2.54 6.93 -1.16
N PHE A 65 2.04 8.12 -1.47
CA PHE A 65 0.90 8.72 -0.75
C PHE A 65 -0.40 7.91 -0.92
N ALA A 66 -0.59 7.21 -2.05
CA ALA A 66 -1.73 6.31 -2.21
C ALA A 66 -1.57 4.98 -1.45
N LEU A 67 -0.34 4.43 -1.37
CA LEU A 67 -0.04 3.11 -0.78
C LEU A 67 0.21 3.12 0.72
N TYR A 68 0.90 4.15 1.24
CA TYR A 68 1.21 4.29 2.67
C TYR A 68 -0.03 4.19 3.60
N PRO A 69 -1.23 4.72 3.29
CA PRO A 69 -2.39 4.68 4.19
C PRO A 69 -3.00 3.29 4.23
N VAL A 70 -3.10 2.66 3.06
CA VAL A 70 -3.59 1.31 2.88
C VAL A 70 -2.72 0.33 3.67
N ALA A 71 -1.39 0.48 3.55
CA ALA A 71 -0.43 -0.33 4.30
C ALA A 71 -0.56 -0.13 5.81
N ILE A 72 -0.63 1.11 6.30
CA ILE A 72 -0.82 1.39 7.73
C ILE A 72 -2.15 0.82 8.23
N ALA A 73 -3.24 1.03 7.48
CA ALA A 73 -4.55 0.55 7.85
C ALA A 73 -4.55 -0.98 7.99
N LEU A 74 -3.93 -1.70 7.04
CA LEU A 74 -3.79 -3.16 7.09
C LEU A 74 -2.97 -3.63 8.31
N VAL A 75 -1.85 -2.98 8.58
CA VAL A 75 -1.01 -3.31 9.75
C VAL A 75 -1.80 -3.07 11.03
N ALA A 76 -2.42 -1.91 11.19
CA ALA A 76 -3.22 -1.57 12.36
C ALA A 76 -4.41 -2.54 12.56
N LEU A 77 -5.14 -2.85 11.49
CA LEU A 77 -6.22 -3.83 11.51
C LEU A 77 -5.73 -5.22 11.90
N THR A 78 -4.53 -5.62 11.48
CA THR A 78 -3.96 -6.93 11.85
C THR A 78 -3.71 -7.04 13.35
N PHE A 79 -3.29 -5.96 14.01
CA PHE A 79 -3.19 -5.92 15.47
C PHE A 79 -4.56 -5.92 16.17
N VAL A 80 -5.55 -5.24 15.61
CA VAL A 80 -6.89 -5.09 16.21
C VAL A 80 -7.84 -6.23 15.83
N ARG A 81 -7.47 -7.09 14.87
CA ARG A 81 -8.24 -8.24 14.35
C ARG A 81 -8.80 -9.13 15.46
N HIS A 82 -8.03 -9.36 16.52
CA HIS A 82 -8.44 -10.23 17.63
C HIS A 82 -9.53 -9.60 18.52
N LYS A 83 -9.67 -8.28 18.53
CA LYS A 83 -10.68 -7.55 19.31
C LYS A 83 -11.92 -7.16 18.50
N LEU A 84 -11.93 -7.43 17.20
CA LEU A 84 -13.02 -7.04 16.31
C LEU A 84 -14.09 -8.14 16.24
N PRO A 85 -15.37 -7.81 16.46
CA PRO A 85 -16.47 -8.76 16.32
C PRO A 85 -16.68 -9.22 14.87
N ASN A 86 -16.33 -8.38 13.87
CA ASN A 86 -16.37 -8.75 12.45
C ASN A 86 -15.15 -8.19 11.69
N PRO A 87 -14.02 -8.93 11.64
CA PRO A 87 -12.81 -8.42 11.02
C PRO A 87 -12.98 -8.17 9.52
N ARG A 88 -13.81 -8.90 8.79
CA ARG A 88 -13.88 -8.78 7.32
C ARG A 88 -14.55 -7.48 6.85
N VAL A 89 -15.64 -7.10 7.50
CA VAL A 89 -16.34 -5.82 7.19
C VAL A 89 -15.49 -4.64 7.66
N ALA A 90 -14.87 -4.74 8.84
CA ALA A 90 -13.95 -3.72 9.34
C ALA A 90 -12.77 -3.52 8.39
N TYR A 91 -12.17 -4.60 7.88
CA TYR A 91 -11.10 -4.50 6.89
C TYR A 91 -11.59 -3.79 5.63
N ARG A 92 -12.68 -4.26 5.00
CA ARG A 92 -13.19 -3.68 3.75
C ARG A 92 -13.57 -2.20 3.91
N ALA A 93 -14.21 -1.83 5.01
CA ALA A 93 -14.65 -0.45 5.25
C ALA A 93 -13.50 0.49 5.58
N VAL A 94 -12.57 0.08 6.45
CA VAL A 94 -11.40 0.92 6.79
C VAL A 94 -10.47 1.03 5.57
N LEU A 95 -10.28 -0.05 4.80
CA LEU A 95 -9.54 -0.02 3.54
C LEU A 95 -10.21 0.88 2.51
N SER A 96 -11.52 0.79 2.31
CA SER A 96 -12.21 1.60 1.29
C SER A 96 -12.20 3.08 1.63
N VAL A 97 -12.44 3.43 2.90
CA VAL A 97 -12.35 4.82 3.36
C VAL A 97 -10.92 5.33 3.24
N SER A 98 -9.94 4.55 3.72
CA SER A 98 -8.54 4.94 3.66
C SER A 98 -8.03 5.07 2.23
N LEU A 99 -8.44 4.18 1.31
CA LEU A 99 -8.09 4.23 -0.10
C LEU A 99 -8.73 5.43 -0.80
N LEU A 100 -10.01 5.72 -0.52
CA LEU A 100 -10.73 6.81 -1.16
C LEU A 100 -10.15 8.16 -0.76
N VAL A 101 -9.80 8.34 0.52
CA VAL A 101 -9.15 9.57 1.00
C VAL A 101 -7.71 9.66 0.51
N ALA A 102 -6.97 8.56 0.48
CA ALA A 102 -5.62 8.53 -0.06
C ALA A 102 -5.55 8.88 -1.55
N LEU A 103 -6.55 8.48 -2.32
CA LEU A 103 -6.63 8.81 -3.74
C LEU A 103 -6.87 10.32 -3.94
N LEU A 104 -7.64 10.95 -3.05
CA LEU A 104 -7.83 12.40 -3.04
C LEU A 104 -6.52 13.13 -2.66
N ASP A 105 -5.79 12.64 -1.66
CA ASP A 105 -4.48 13.17 -1.28
C ASP A 105 -3.44 13.00 -2.41
N ALA A 106 -3.43 11.85 -3.09
CA ALA A 106 -2.55 11.61 -4.24
C ALA A 106 -2.89 12.52 -5.44
N ALA A 107 -4.19 12.77 -5.70
CA ALA A 107 -4.63 13.69 -6.73
C ALA A 107 -4.21 15.14 -6.45
N LYS A 108 -4.25 15.57 -5.18
CA LYS A 108 -3.72 16.87 -4.74
C LYS A 108 -2.22 17.00 -5.07
N VAL A 109 -1.44 15.99 -4.68
CA VAL A 109 0.01 15.97 -4.92
C VAL A 109 0.34 15.91 -6.41
N ALA A 110 -0.55 15.31 -7.22
CA ALA A 110 -0.46 15.30 -8.68
C ALA A 110 -0.85 16.65 -9.34
N GLY A 111 -1.28 17.65 -8.58
CA GLY A 111 -1.59 19.00 -9.08
C GLY A 111 -3.06 19.27 -9.40
N PHE A 112 -3.99 18.42 -8.98
CA PHE A 112 -5.43 18.71 -9.07
C PHE A 112 -5.88 19.64 -7.94
N ASP A 113 -6.69 20.63 -8.30
CA ASP A 113 -7.17 21.67 -7.39
C ASP A 113 -8.33 21.14 -6.52
N VAL A 114 -7.98 20.56 -5.37
CA VAL A 114 -8.93 20.01 -4.38
C VAL A 114 -9.24 21.00 -3.26
N SER A 115 -9.18 22.31 -3.55
CA SER A 115 -9.41 23.41 -2.62
C SER A 115 -10.76 23.35 -1.87
N ALA A 116 -11.76 22.63 -2.41
CA ALA A 116 -13.06 22.39 -1.77
C ALA A 116 -13.00 21.52 -0.49
N PHE A 117 -11.91 20.79 -0.23
CA PHE A 117 -11.73 19.95 0.97
C PHE A 117 -10.81 20.57 2.04
N SER A 118 -10.53 21.87 1.93
CA SER A 118 -9.75 22.69 2.90
C SER A 118 -10.33 22.74 4.32
N PHE A 119 -11.51 22.14 4.56
CA PHE A 119 -12.12 22.03 5.89
C PHE A 119 -11.48 20.96 6.79
N LEU A 120 -10.57 20.12 6.26
CA LEU A 120 -9.89 19.08 7.05
C LEU A 120 -8.62 19.62 7.74
N PRO A 121 -8.59 19.77 9.07
CA PRO A 121 -7.34 20.06 9.77
C PRO A 121 -6.39 18.86 9.59
N PHE A 122 -5.16 19.12 9.14
CA PHE A 122 -4.10 18.18 8.64
C PHE A 122 -3.96 18.01 7.11
N PHE A 123 -4.81 18.63 6.29
CA PHE A 123 -4.66 18.57 4.82
C PHE A 123 -3.41 19.31 4.30
N GLU A 124 -2.90 20.29 5.06
CA GLU A 124 -1.67 21.06 4.76
C GLU A 124 -0.40 20.20 4.72
N TYR A 125 -0.35 19.10 5.50
CA TYR A 125 0.83 18.23 5.61
C TYR A 125 0.72 16.92 4.79
N GLY A 126 -0.34 16.76 3.98
CA GLY A 126 -0.57 15.51 3.23
C GLY A 126 -0.97 14.32 4.12
N MET A 127 -1.46 14.58 5.33
CA MET A 127 -1.98 13.58 6.27
C MET A 127 -3.52 13.59 6.36
N GLY A 128 -4.18 13.99 5.27
CA GLY A 128 -5.65 14.08 5.19
C GLY A 128 -6.35 12.77 5.49
N TRP A 129 -5.74 11.63 5.17
CA TRP A 129 -6.28 10.31 5.50
C TRP A 129 -6.35 9.99 7.00
N LEU A 130 -5.50 10.59 7.84
CA LEU A 130 -5.25 10.04 9.19
C LEU A 130 -6.52 10.11 10.04
N LEU A 131 -7.17 11.27 9.97
CA LEU A 131 -8.40 11.58 10.68
C LEU A 131 -9.56 10.65 10.26
N PRO A 132 -9.91 10.50 8.96
CA PRO A 132 -10.97 9.60 8.51
C PRO A 132 -10.65 8.12 8.71
N THR A 133 -9.39 7.68 8.54
CA THR A 133 -9.01 6.28 8.79
C THR A 133 -9.11 5.94 10.28
N CYS A 134 -8.68 6.83 11.17
CA CYS A 134 -8.87 6.67 12.61
C CYS A 134 -10.36 6.70 12.98
N ALA A 135 -11.15 7.64 12.44
CA ALA A 135 -12.59 7.71 12.68
C ALA A 135 -13.30 6.43 12.22
N ALA A 136 -13.01 5.93 11.02
CA ALA A 136 -13.57 4.67 10.50
C ALA A 136 -13.20 3.47 11.37
N MET A 137 -11.96 3.42 11.87
CA MET A 137 -11.50 2.36 12.78
C MET A 137 -12.24 2.40 14.11
N ILE A 138 -12.48 3.59 14.68
CA ILE A 138 -13.25 3.78 15.91
C ILE A 138 -14.72 3.40 15.66
N CYS A 139 -15.34 3.88 14.58
CA CYS A 139 -16.73 3.56 14.24
C CYS A 139 -16.95 2.04 14.05
N MET A 140 -16.01 1.34 13.42
CA MET A 140 -16.07 -0.12 13.24
C MET A 140 -15.86 -0.91 14.54
N PHE A 141 -15.30 -0.28 15.58
CA PHE A 141 -15.27 -0.87 16.92
C PHE A 141 -16.65 -0.85 17.59
N PHE A 142 -17.51 0.12 17.24
CA PHE A 142 -18.85 0.26 17.81
C PHE A 142 -19.98 -0.37 16.97
N ILE A 143 -19.75 -0.71 15.69
CA ILE A 143 -20.77 -1.37 14.84
C ILE A 143 -20.92 -2.86 15.23
N PRO A 144 -22.11 -3.31 15.68
CA PRO A 144 -22.38 -4.74 15.90
C PRO A 144 -22.73 -5.45 14.57
N SER A 145 -22.45 -6.74 14.54
CA SER A 145 -22.53 -7.65 13.38
C SER A 145 -23.81 -7.54 12.54
N ALA A 146 -23.63 -7.39 11.22
CA ALA A 146 -24.58 -7.85 10.22
C ALA A 146 -23.85 -8.75 9.21
N SER A 147 -24.03 -10.06 9.41
CA SER A 147 -24.24 -11.13 8.42
C SER A 147 -23.36 -11.24 7.16
N SER A 148 -22.89 -12.47 6.96
CA SER A 148 -22.82 -13.21 5.68
C SER A 148 -21.45 -13.40 4.98
N PRO A 149 -21.27 -14.57 4.31
CA PRO A 149 -20.06 -15.40 4.39
C PRO A 149 -19.21 -15.34 3.12
N VAL A 150 -17.88 -15.32 3.26
CA VAL A 150 -16.95 -15.52 2.13
C VAL A 150 -15.75 -16.35 2.61
N LEU A 151 -16.00 -17.47 3.29
CA LEU A 151 -14.92 -18.35 3.78
C LEU A 151 -14.34 -19.24 2.67
N GLU A 152 -14.60 -19.00 1.38
CA GLU A 152 -14.31 -20.00 0.33
C GLU A 152 -13.23 -19.65 -0.70
N GLU A 153 -12.58 -18.48 -0.68
CA GLU A 153 -11.55 -18.16 -1.69
C GLU A 153 -10.08 -18.35 -1.23
N GLU A 154 -9.86 -18.82 0.00
CA GLU A 154 -8.52 -19.21 0.49
C GLU A 154 -8.29 -20.74 0.52
N LEU A 155 -9.22 -21.53 0.01
CA LEU A 155 -9.10 -23.00 -0.15
C LEU A 155 -9.57 -23.43 -1.55
N ALA A 156 -8.83 -23.02 -2.58
CA ALA A 156 -8.86 -23.64 -3.90
C ALA A 156 -7.42 -23.77 -4.43
#